data_AF-A0A8X6N025-F1
#
_entry.id   AF-A0A8X6N025-F1
#
_cell.length_a   1.000
_cell.length_b   1.000
_cell.length_c   1.000
_cell.angle_alpha   90.00
_cell.angle_beta   90.00
_cell.angle_gamma   90.00
#
_symmetry.space_group_name_H-M   'P 1'
#
loop_
_entity.id
_entity.type
_entity.pdbx_description
1 polymer ?
#
loop_
_entity_poly.entity_id
_entity_poly.type
_entity_poly.pdbx_seq_one_letter_code
_entity_poly.pdbx_strand_id
1 'polypeptide(L)'
;VKLVKHKLLVFGLNFSPFLLVAILNYHLGKNYVDFPEPVSRLMKSSYVDNCVTSVSIENTLYGFIEESKHILATACFHLRGWDHTSLKISRDPSDPIHVLGLLWNKDEDNIYCDTNVLKCSSFDIILVGQDNLNRSDWIIGRVIDIYP
;
A
#
# COMPACT_ATOMS: atom_id res chain seq x y z
N VAL A 1 16.54 -32.37 2.34
CA VAL A 1 15.96 -31.25 1.56
C VAL A 1 14.67 -31.76 0.90
N LYS A 2 13.56 -31.03 1.01
CA LYS A 2 12.29 -31.37 0.32
C LYS A 2 12.06 -30.37 -0.81
N LEU A 3 11.84 -30.86 -2.02
CA LEU A 3 11.48 -30.04 -3.17
C LEU A 3 9.97 -29.79 -3.15
N VAL A 4 9.56 -28.52 -3.23
CA VAL A 4 8.17 -28.11 -3.37
C VAL A 4 7.99 -27.24 -4.61
N LYS A 5 6.82 -27.30 -5.24
CA LYS A 5 6.47 -26.48 -6.40
C LYS A 5 5.27 -25.61 -6.07
N HIS A 6 5.34 -24.33 -6.42
CA HIS A 6 4.21 -23.41 -6.28
C HIS A 6 3.17 -23.72 -7.37
N LYS A 7 1.89 -23.67 -6.99
CA LYS A 7 0.75 -23.79 -7.92
C LYS A 7 0.13 -22.44 -8.27
N LEU A 8 0.53 -21.39 -7.56
CA LEU A 8 0.02 -20.03 -7.67
C LEU A 8 1.19 -19.07 -7.91
N LEU A 9 0.86 -17.85 -8.31
CA LEU A 9 1.84 -16.78 -8.47
C LEU A 9 2.57 -16.54 -7.15
N VAL A 10 3.89 -16.51 -7.20
CA VAL A 10 4.75 -16.38 -6.01
C VAL A 10 5.15 -14.93 -5.83
N PHE A 11 5.23 -14.48 -4.57
CA PHE A 11 5.84 -13.20 -4.23
C PHE A 11 7.33 -13.19 -4.57
N GLY A 12 7.84 -12.06 -5.03
CA GLY A 12 9.27 -11.86 -5.31
C GLY A 12 9.77 -12.33 -6.67
N LEU A 13 8.92 -12.84 -7.57
CA LEU A 13 9.31 -13.03 -8.97
C LEU A 13 9.17 -11.71 -9.72
N ASN A 14 10.15 -11.40 -10.58
CA ASN A 14 10.18 -10.15 -11.35
C ASN A 14 8.90 -9.91 -12.17
N PHE A 15 8.25 -10.96 -12.68
CA PHE A 15 7.05 -10.85 -13.50
C PHE A 15 5.74 -10.82 -12.68
N SER A 16 5.76 -11.21 -11.40
CA SER A 16 4.56 -11.26 -10.56
C SER A 16 3.79 -9.94 -10.45
N PRO A 17 4.43 -8.78 -10.17
CA PRO A 17 3.70 -7.53 -10.08
C PRO A 17 3.02 -7.15 -11.41
N PHE A 18 3.65 -7.44 -12.54
CA PHE A 18 3.08 -7.15 -13.86
C PHE A 18 1.83 -7.99 -14.16
N LEU A 19 1.88 -9.29 -13.83
CA LEU A 19 0.70 -10.16 -13.97
C LEU A 19 -0.43 -9.72 -13.05
N LEU A 20 -0.11 -9.35 -11.82
CA LEU A 20 -1.10 -8.86 -10.86
C LEU A 20 -1.79 -7.59 -11.38
N VAL A 21 -1.02 -6.59 -11.84
CA VAL A 21 -1.56 -5.35 -12.39
C VAL A 21 -2.45 -5.62 -13.61
N ALA A 22 -2.05 -6.51 -14.52
CA ALA A 22 -2.85 -6.85 -15.70
C ALA A 22 -4.21 -7.48 -15.31
N ILE A 23 -4.20 -8.40 -14.34
CA ILE A 23 -5.42 -9.03 -13.82
C ILE A 23 -6.31 -8.00 -13.13
N LEU A 24 -5.73 -7.15 -12.27
CA LEU A 24 -6.47 -6.08 -11.58
C LEU A 24 -7.14 -5.16 -12.60
N ASN A 25 -6.41 -4.65 -13.60
CA ASN A 25 -6.98 -3.78 -14.63
C ASN A 25 -8.14 -4.43 -15.39
N TYR A 26 -8.03 -5.72 -15.70
CA TYR A 26 -9.12 -6.45 -16.36
C TYR A 26 -10.39 -6.52 -15.50
N HIS A 27 -10.27 -6.91 -14.23
CA HIS A 27 -11.41 -7.07 -13.34
C HIS A 27 -12.00 -5.72 -12.91
N LEU A 28 -11.15 -4.74 -12.62
CA LEU A 28 -11.57 -3.38 -12.29
C LEU A 28 -12.29 -2.72 -13.47
N GLY A 29 -11.77 -2.87 -14.69
CA GLY A 29 -12.40 -2.34 -15.90
C GLY A 29 -13.81 -2.88 -16.16
N LYS A 30 -14.07 -4.15 -15.84
CA LYS A 30 -15.42 -4.75 -15.94
C LYS A 30 -16.43 -4.14 -14.97
N ASN A 31 -15.98 -3.71 -13.79
CA ASN A 31 -16.82 -3.16 -12.74
C ASN A 31 -16.92 -1.62 -12.80
N TYR A 32 -16.27 -0.97 -13.76
CA TYR A 32 -16.20 0.49 -13.83
C TYR A 32 -17.57 1.16 -14.03
N VAL A 33 -18.46 0.54 -14.79
CA VAL A 33 -19.80 1.09 -15.05
C VAL A 33 -20.65 1.12 -13.78
N ASP A 34 -20.59 0.05 -12.99
CA ASP A 34 -21.40 -0.11 -11.77
C ASP A 34 -20.77 0.61 -10.57
N PHE A 35 -19.44 0.65 -10.50
CA PHE A 35 -18.67 1.20 -9.36
C PHE A 35 -17.55 2.14 -9.80
N PRO A 36 -17.84 3.27 -10.46
CA PRO A 36 -16.81 4.13 -11.05
C PRO A 36 -15.83 4.73 -10.03
N GLU A 37 -16.31 5.13 -8.84
CA GLU A 37 -15.47 5.73 -7.81
C GLU A 37 -14.53 4.71 -7.14
N PRO A 38 -15.03 3.57 -6.61
CA PRO A 38 -14.16 2.56 -5.99
C PRO A 38 -13.16 1.99 -6.99
N VAL A 39 -13.57 1.76 -8.23
CA VAL A 39 -12.69 1.25 -9.28
C VAL A 39 -11.57 2.24 -9.60
N SER A 40 -11.90 3.52 -9.81
CA SER A 40 -10.92 4.57 -10.10
C SER A 40 -9.91 4.71 -8.95
N ARG A 41 -10.40 4.60 -7.71
CA ARG A 41 -9.57 4.65 -6.51
C ARG A 41 -8.65 3.44 -6.43
N LEU A 42 -9.19 2.21 -6.50
CA LEU A 42 -8.40 0.97 -6.48
C LEU A 42 -7.29 0.96 -7.54
N MET A 43 -7.55 1.45 -8.75
CA MET A 43 -6.51 1.55 -9.79
C MET A 43 -5.37 2.51 -9.43
N LYS A 44 -5.65 3.58 -8.68
CA LYS A 44 -4.66 4.60 -8.28
C LYS A 44 -3.95 4.27 -6.96
N SER A 45 -4.62 3.54 -6.07
CA SER A 45 -4.18 3.30 -4.70
C SER A 45 -3.54 1.92 -4.47
N SER A 46 -3.55 1.03 -5.48
CA SER A 46 -2.97 -0.30 -5.35
C SER A 46 -1.45 -0.29 -5.57
N TYR A 47 -0.71 -0.87 -4.62
CA TYR A 47 0.71 -1.18 -4.72
C TYR A 47 0.95 -2.65 -4.42
N VAL A 48 1.24 -3.44 -5.45
CA VAL A 48 1.41 -4.90 -5.36
C VAL A 48 0.24 -5.55 -4.59
N ASP A 49 0.46 -5.97 -3.35
CA ASP A 49 -0.52 -6.64 -2.48
C ASP A 49 -1.25 -5.68 -1.51
N ASN A 50 -0.93 -4.39 -1.52
CA ASN A 50 -1.52 -3.39 -0.62
C ASN A 50 -2.34 -2.35 -1.39
N CYS A 51 -3.33 -1.76 -0.70
CA CYS A 51 -4.13 -0.65 -1.20
C CYS A 51 -4.09 0.46 -0.16
N VAL A 52 -3.56 1.63 -0.52
CA VAL A 52 -3.40 2.78 0.38
C VAL A 52 -4.09 3.99 -0.21
N THR A 53 -5.16 4.46 0.41
CA THR A 53 -5.96 5.60 -0.04
C THR A 53 -6.42 6.45 1.13
N SER A 54 -6.64 7.73 0.87
CA SER A 54 -7.37 8.63 1.78
C SER A 54 -8.81 8.82 1.31
N VAL A 55 -9.72 9.05 2.25
CA VAL A 55 -11.12 9.40 2.01
C VAL A 55 -11.50 10.52 2.96
N SER A 56 -12.38 11.42 2.51
CA SER A 56 -12.70 12.64 3.25
C SER A 56 -13.73 12.45 4.36
N ILE A 57 -14.55 11.39 4.28
CA ILE A 57 -15.67 11.15 5.21
C ILE A 57 -15.71 9.65 5.55
N GLU A 58 -16.02 9.35 6.81
CA GLU A 58 -16.07 7.98 7.32
C GLU A 58 -17.15 7.11 6.66
N ASN A 59 -18.31 7.68 6.30
CA ASN A 59 -19.32 6.91 5.56
C ASN A 59 -18.79 6.43 4.19
N THR A 60 -18.01 7.26 3.50
CA THR A 60 -17.38 6.89 2.24
C THR A 60 -16.28 5.84 2.43
N LEU A 61 -15.63 5.82 3.59
CA LEU A 61 -14.64 4.80 3.95
C LEU A 61 -15.26 3.40 3.97
N TYR A 62 -16.33 3.22 4.75
CA TYR A 62 -16.96 1.90 4.87
C TYR A 62 -17.59 1.44 3.56
N GLY A 63 -18.21 2.37 2.81
CA GLY A 63 -18.69 2.10 1.45
C GLY A 63 -17.56 1.61 0.54
N PHE A 64 -16.45 2.34 0.48
CA PHE A 64 -15.29 1.97 -0.31
C PHE A 64 -14.71 0.60 0.09
N ILE A 65 -14.62 0.30 1.38
CA ILE A 65 -14.11 -0.99 1.87
C ILE A 65 -14.99 -2.15 1.38
N GLU A 66 -16.30 -2.04 1.54
CA GLU A 66 -17.24 -3.11 1.17
C GLU A 66 -17.36 -3.27 -0.35
N GLU A 67 -17.44 -2.17 -1.09
CA GLU A 67 -17.45 -2.18 -2.56
C GLU A 67 -16.14 -2.74 -3.11
N SER A 68 -15.00 -2.35 -2.55
CA SER A 68 -13.70 -2.90 -2.95
C SER A 68 -13.59 -4.40 -2.74
N LYS A 69 -14.03 -4.88 -1.56
CA LYS A 69 -14.09 -6.33 -1.28
C LYS A 69 -15.01 -7.04 -2.27
N HIS A 70 -16.17 -6.48 -2.55
CA HIS A 70 -17.13 -7.07 -3.48
C HIS A 70 -16.55 -7.19 -4.89
N ILE A 71 -16.02 -6.09 -5.44
CA ILE A 71 -15.45 -6.03 -6.79
C ILE A 71 -14.32 -7.06 -6.94
N LEU A 72 -13.37 -7.06 -6.02
CA LEU A 72 -12.18 -7.89 -6.12
C LEU A 72 -12.41 -9.35 -5.67
N ALA A 73 -13.45 -9.64 -4.88
CA ALA A 73 -13.89 -11.01 -4.61
C ALA A 73 -14.35 -11.73 -5.90
N THR A 74 -14.94 -11.02 -6.87
CA THR A 74 -15.27 -11.61 -8.19
C THR A 74 -14.05 -12.12 -8.95
N ALA A 75 -12.88 -11.61 -8.59
CA ALA A 75 -11.58 -11.95 -9.14
C ALA A 75 -10.76 -12.87 -8.21
N CYS A 76 -11.39 -13.45 -7.18
CA CYS A 76 -10.78 -14.27 -6.14
C CYS A 76 -9.70 -13.54 -5.32
N PHE A 77 -9.69 -12.20 -5.32
CA PHE A 77 -8.85 -11.40 -4.43
C PHE A 77 -9.61 -11.10 -3.14
N HIS A 78 -9.10 -11.64 -2.03
CA HIS A 78 -9.68 -11.40 -0.71
C HIS A 78 -8.96 -10.26 0.00
N LEU A 79 -9.53 -9.05 -0.06
CA LEU A 79 -9.01 -7.88 0.67
C LEU A 79 -9.33 -7.99 2.16
N ARG A 80 -8.32 -7.72 2.97
CA ARG A 80 -8.33 -7.91 4.42
C ARG A 80 -7.25 -7.04 5.05
N GLY A 81 -7.27 -6.91 6.38
CA GLY A 81 -6.29 -6.09 7.10
C GLY A 81 -6.49 -4.59 6.90
N TRP A 82 -7.75 -4.14 6.81
CA TRP A 82 -8.06 -2.72 6.71
C TRP A 82 -7.71 -2.00 8.01
N ASP A 83 -6.90 -0.95 7.90
CA ASP A 83 -6.57 -0.02 8.97
C ASP A 83 -6.92 1.40 8.49
N HIS A 84 -7.51 2.22 9.37
CA HIS A 84 -7.89 3.61 9.09
C HIS A 84 -7.75 4.48 10.35
N THR A 85 -7.68 5.81 10.18
CA THR A 85 -7.47 6.78 11.27
C THR A 85 -8.54 6.69 12.37
N SER A 86 -9.80 6.46 12.01
CA SER A 86 -10.89 6.25 12.98
C SER A 86 -10.86 4.89 13.68
N LEU A 87 -10.07 3.92 13.19
CA LEU A 87 -9.92 2.61 13.80
C LEU A 87 -8.87 2.65 14.90
N LYS A 88 -9.29 3.14 16.07
CA LYS A 88 -8.51 3.16 17.31
C LYS A 88 -8.64 1.81 18.02
N ILE A 89 -7.97 0.78 17.50
CA ILE A 89 -7.74 -0.44 18.28
C ILE A 89 -6.82 -0.04 19.42
N SER A 90 -7.11 -0.47 20.65
CA SER A 90 -6.26 -0.32 21.84
C SER A 90 -4.95 -1.12 21.69
N ARG A 91 -4.17 -0.81 20.66
CA ARG A 91 -2.76 -1.18 20.58
C ARG A 91 -2.01 -0.19 21.47
N ASP A 92 -0.90 -0.64 22.03
CA ASP A 92 0.00 0.25 22.74
C ASP A 92 0.29 1.45 21.82
N PRO A 93 0.10 2.72 22.26
CA PRO A 93 0.46 3.89 21.47
C PRO A 93 1.92 3.86 20.96
N SER A 94 2.77 3.03 21.58
CA SER A 94 4.15 2.81 21.16
C SER A 94 4.33 1.86 19.96
N ASP A 95 3.27 1.25 19.43
CA ASP A 95 3.34 0.28 18.30
C ASP A 95 2.71 0.88 17.02
N PRO A 96 3.45 1.69 16.26
CA PRO A 96 2.97 2.31 15.03
C PRO A 96 2.68 1.28 13.95
N ILE A 97 1.72 1.60 13.06
CA ILE A 97 1.32 0.69 11.99
C ILE A 97 2.27 0.82 10.82
N HIS A 98 2.75 -0.31 10.31
CA HIS A 98 3.57 -0.32 9.12
C HIS A 98 2.72 -0.18 7.85
N VAL A 99 3.02 0.83 7.04
CA VAL A 99 2.42 1.08 5.72
C VAL A 99 3.55 1.13 4.69
N LEU A 100 3.65 0.11 3.84
CA LEU A 100 4.68 0.01 2.78
C LEU A 100 6.12 0.20 3.30
N GLY A 101 6.41 -0.23 4.53
CA GLY A 101 7.72 -0.07 5.17
C GLY A 101 7.93 1.24 5.92
N LEU A 102 6.94 2.15 5.89
CA LEU A 102 6.90 3.37 6.71
C LEU A 102 6.06 3.14 7.97
N LEU A 103 6.22 4.00 8.97
CA LEU A 103 5.43 4.01 10.18
C LEU A 103 4.29 5.02 10.06
N TRP A 104 3.11 4.66 10.54
CA TRP A 104 1.94 5.53 10.55
C TRP A 104 1.40 5.72 11.97
N ASN A 105 1.37 6.97 12.41
CA ASN A 105 0.68 7.41 13.62
C ASN A 105 -0.77 7.75 13.26
N LYS A 106 -1.73 6.95 13.73
CA LYS A 106 -3.16 7.14 13.48
C LYS A 106 -3.78 8.30 14.27
N ASP A 107 -3.20 8.68 15.41
CA ASP A 107 -3.78 9.75 16.23
C ASP A 107 -3.52 11.13 15.62
N GLU A 108 -2.33 11.31 15.05
CA GLU A 108 -1.94 12.56 14.36
C GLU A 108 -2.09 12.49 12.84
N ASP A 109 -2.40 11.31 12.30
CA ASP A 109 -2.47 11.01 10.86
C ASP A 109 -1.17 11.32 10.09
N ASN A 110 -0.03 11.00 10.70
CA ASN A 110 1.30 11.30 10.16
C ASN A 110 2.05 10.00 9.78
N ILE A 111 2.66 9.99 8.59
CA ILE A 111 3.56 8.92 8.14
C ILE A 111 5.01 9.36 8.30
N TYR A 112 5.85 8.51 8.87
CA TYR A 112 7.26 8.80 9.15
C TYR A 112 8.15 7.56 8.96
N CYS A 113 9.46 7.76 8.88
CA CYS A 113 10.43 6.69 8.73
C CYS A 113 11.11 6.43 10.09
N ASP A 114 11.32 5.15 10.44
CA ASP A 114 12.14 4.80 11.59
C ASP A 114 13.62 4.99 11.25
N THR A 115 14.19 6.10 11.72
CA THR A 115 15.59 6.45 11.51
C THR A 115 16.54 5.61 12.36
N ASN A 116 16.07 4.92 13.40
CA ASN A 116 16.92 4.05 14.22
C ASN A 116 17.29 2.75 13.51
N VAL A 117 16.43 2.29 12.59
CA VAL A 117 16.68 1.12 11.72
C VAL A 117 17.61 1.49 10.57
N LEU A 118 17.65 2.76 10.18
CA LEU A 118 18.60 3.28 9.22
C LEU A 118 19.99 3.34 9.89
N LYS A 119 20.76 2.25 9.80
CA LYS A 119 22.22 2.31 9.97
C LYS A 119 22.84 3.06 8.79
N CYS A 120 22.56 4.34 8.67
CA CYS A 120 23.02 5.18 7.58
C CYS A 120 24.02 6.18 8.17
N SER A 121 25.30 6.01 7.85
CA SER A 121 26.18 7.18 7.82
C SER A 121 25.55 8.17 6.86
N SER A 122 25.47 9.44 7.27
CA SER A 122 24.97 10.54 6.45
C SER A 122 25.41 10.35 4.99
N PHE A 123 24.50 10.56 4.04
CA PHE A 123 24.68 10.37 2.59
C PHE A 123 24.42 8.93 2.10
N ASP A 124 23.14 8.62 1.86
CA ASP A 124 22.63 8.04 0.59
C ASP A 124 21.35 7.23 0.85
N ILE A 125 20.22 7.93 1.04
CA ILE A 125 18.91 7.30 0.85
C ILE A 125 18.53 7.51 -0.62
N ILE A 126 18.72 6.47 -1.44
CA ILE A 126 18.22 6.44 -2.81
C ILE A 126 16.88 5.73 -2.77
N LEU A 127 15.79 6.49 -2.97
CA LEU A 127 14.48 5.89 -3.21
C LEU A 127 14.44 5.35 -4.64
N VAL A 128 14.07 4.09 -4.75
CA VAL A 128 13.88 3.41 -6.03
C VAL A 128 12.41 3.56 -6.42
N GLY A 129 12.15 4.23 -7.55
CA GLY A 129 10.79 4.41 -8.07
C GLY A 129 10.14 3.09 -8.51
N GLN A 130 8.84 3.12 -8.81
CA GLN A 130 8.07 1.96 -9.30
C GLN A 130 8.64 1.34 -10.59
N ASP A 131 9.46 2.09 -11.33
CA ASP A 131 10.18 1.66 -12.52
C ASP A 131 11.61 1.19 -12.26
N ASN A 132 12.00 1.04 -11.00
CA ASN A 132 13.31 0.58 -10.55
C ASN A 132 14.50 1.45 -11.02
N LEU A 133 14.23 2.68 -11.45
CA LEU A 133 15.25 3.64 -11.86
C LEU A 133 15.75 4.44 -10.66
N ASN A 134 17.05 4.71 -10.66
CA ASN A 134 17.68 5.62 -9.70
C ASN A 134 17.22 7.05 -10.03
N ARG A 135 16.54 7.71 -9.09
CA ARG A 135 15.91 9.02 -9.28
C ARG A 135 16.67 10.09 -8.52
N SER A 136 17.91 10.34 -8.93
CA SER A 136 18.82 11.35 -8.35
C SER A 136 18.38 12.80 -8.61
N ASP A 137 17.48 13.01 -9.57
CA ASP A 137 17.01 14.29 -10.10
C ASP A 137 15.65 14.73 -9.55
N TRP A 138 14.99 13.89 -8.75
CA TRP A 138 13.74 14.23 -8.10
C TRP A 138 13.99 15.06 -6.83
N ILE A 139 13.35 16.22 -6.73
CA ILE A 139 13.28 16.98 -5.48
C ILE A 139 12.28 16.28 -4.57
N ILE A 140 12.71 15.24 -3.86
CA ILE A 140 11.97 14.70 -2.73
C ILE A 140 12.74 15.05 -1.45
N GLY A 141 11.98 15.54 -0.46
CA GLY A 141 12.43 16.29 0.70
C GLY A 141 13.75 15.84 1.32
N ARG A 142 14.65 16.82 1.49
CA ARG A 142 15.80 16.72 2.40
C ARG A 142 15.24 16.50 3.80
N VAL A 143 15.72 15.49 4.53
CA VAL A 143 15.55 15.45 5.99
C VAL A 143 16.34 16.64 6.53
N ILE A 144 15.63 17.73 6.86
CA ILE A 144 16.25 18.99 7.28
C ILE A 144 16.68 18.89 8.74
N ASP A 145 15.89 18.17 9.55
CA ASP A 145 16.16 17.90 10.96
C ASP A 145 15.74 16.47 11.31
N ILE A 146 16.52 15.85 12.18
CA ILE A 146 16.16 14.61 12.90
C ILE A 146 15.87 15.05 14.32
N TYR A 147 14.60 14.98 14.73
CA TYR A 147 14.23 15.28 16.12
C TYR A 147 14.46 14.05 17.00
N PRO A 148 15.00 14.21 18.22
CA PRO A 148 15.13 13.13 19.19
C PRO A 148 13.77 12.64 19.70
#